data_AF-A0A3A8JC71-F1
#
_entry.id   AF-A0A3A8JC71-F1
#
_cell.length_a   1.000
_cell.length_b   1.000
_cell.length_c   1.000
_cell.angle_alpha   90.00
_cell.angle_beta   90.00
_cell.angle_gamma   90.00
#
_symmetry.space_group_name_H-M   'P 1'
#
loop_
_entity.id
_entity.type
_entity.pdbx_description
1 polymer ?
#
loop_
_entity_poly.entity_id
_entity_poly.type
_entity_poly.pdbx_seq_one_letter_code
_entity_poly.pdbx_strand_id
1 'polypeptide(L)'
;MRLNGAEAGRTDSAGELTLELSLGQHQLELQLGSGDDTFSRIVQTLEKGTELQEVSVRLPRSVRLLAPREVTTSSVHLAWERSDDRKFREYKVYASYSPAFDETNGVLVHVGTEVSLTDFTLAGQYFGGSPLVSADTQLYFRVFVLGEDGTLAGSNVLPVRTPKWANEANFTRSYRLALERNFAGAWPIFGVAYDGSSLWFLYRQDVGGYYDPDTLTLVQRDPVTLAVLNTFVFEDYRVPTGMTWDGSSLWVSLGGSNNRQLVSINPTTGAHERAFVTTEGTESLAWTGSLLLQSKGYIQGPIERVDLATGGIAGTFINPFTQRGAHRAAGIAYRPGEIWGSDLARPDLVILDDAGVHIGVVVSASIYKHMTFMGDRLVGITGDSLVHVLKVEPQ
;
A
#
# COMPACT_ATOMS: atom_id res chain seq x y z
N MET A 1 29.99 16.47 -26.25
CA MET A 1 31.05 15.46 -26.48
C MET A 1 32.13 15.64 -25.42
N ARG A 2 32.74 14.55 -24.94
CA ARG A 2 33.89 14.60 -24.04
C ARG A 2 35.08 13.83 -24.62
N LEU A 3 36.28 14.37 -24.44
CA LEU A 3 37.55 13.73 -24.78
C LEU A 3 38.38 13.60 -23.50
N ASN A 4 38.82 12.39 -23.15
CA ASN A 4 39.51 12.12 -21.87
C ASN A 4 38.76 12.71 -20.65
N GLY A 5 37.42 12.77 -20.70
CA GLY A 5 36.57 13.31 -19.64
C GLY A 5 36.28 14.82 -19.69
N ALA A 6 36.88 15.60 -20.59
CA ALA A 6 36.66 17.05 -20.72
C ALA A 6 35.81 17.42 -21.95
N GLU A 7 34.94 18.44 -21.86
CA GLU A 7 34.13 18.91 -23.00
C GLU A 7 35.04 19.46 -24.12
N ALA A 8 34.94 18.89 -25.32
CA ALA A 8 35.93 19.10 -26.39
C ALA A 8 35.32 19.56 -27.73
N GLY A 9 34.28 20.40 -27.69
CA GLY A 9 33.72 21.04 -28.89
C GLY A 9 32.31 20.61 -29.27
N ARG A 10 31.80 21.21 -30.36
CA ARG A 10 30.46 20.98 -30.94
C ARG A 10 30.62 20.76 -32.45
N THR A 11 29.79 19.89 -33.02
CA THR A 11 29.73 19.71 -34.48
C THR A 11 29.32 21.01 -35.17
N ASP A 12 29.81 21.24 -36.37
CA ASP A 12 29.34 22.33 -37.22
C ASP A 12 27.93 22.05 -37.77
N SER A 13 27.44 22.95 -38.64
CA SER A 13 26.13 22.80 -39.30
C SER A 13 26.05 21.64 -40.30
N ALA A 14 27.19 21.08 -40.72
CA ALA A 14 27.28 19.89 -41.57
C ALA A 14 27.37 18.60 -40.73
N GLY A 15 27.52 18.71 -39.41
CA GLY A 15 27.69 17.58 -38.50
C GLY A 15 29.13 17.11 -38.35
N GLU A 16 30.10 17.84 -38.90
CA GLU A 16 31.52 17.51 -38.80
C GLU A 16 32.15 18.08 -37.53
N LEU A 17 33.16 17.38 -37.03
CA LEU A 17 33.91 17.78 -35.84
C LEU A 17 35.38 17.44 -35.99
N THR A 18 36.20 18.47 -35.98
CA THR A 18 37.65 18.37 -36.03
C THR A 18 38.24 18.53 -34.64
N LEU A 19 39.11 17.59 -34.24
CA LEU A 19 39.80 17.61 -32.95
C LEU A 19 41.30 17.51 -33.16
N GLU A 20 42.03 18.43 -32.54
CA GLU A 20 43.49 18.38 -32.46
C GLU A 20 43.89 17.60 -31.20
N LEU A 21 44.48 16.42 -31.40
CA LEU A 21 44.87 15.49 -30.34
C LEU A 21 46.39 15.31 -30.32
N SER A 22 46.96 15.12 -29.13
CA SER A 22 48.34 14.67 -28.99
C SER A 22 48.55 13.27 -29.58
N LEU A 23 49.80 12.91 -29.88
CA LEU A 23 50.12 11.53 -30.26
C LEU A 23 49.82 10.56 -29.11
N GLY A 24 49.34 9.37 -29.45
CA GLY A 24 49.08 8.29 -28.51
C GLY A 24 47.59 7.93 -28.37
N GLN A 25 47.28 7.22 -27.29
CA GLN A 25 45.96 6.64 -27.07
C GLN A 25 45.00 7.63 -26.42
N HIS A 26 43.79 7.74 -26.97
CA HIS A 26 42.72 8.60 -26.51
C HIS A 26 41.39 7.85 -26.40
N GLN A 27 40.54 8.26 -25.47
CA GLN A 27 39.14 7.82 -25.41
C GLN A 27 38.22 8.92 -25.94
N LEU A 28 37.45 8.58 -26.98
CA LEU A 28 36.40 9.41 -27.54
C LEU A 28 35.05 8.91 -27.06
N GLU A 29 34.30 9.77 -26.37
CA GLU A 29 32.91 9.52 -25.97
C GLU A 29 31.97 10.47 -26.73
N LEU A 30 31.14 9.87 -27.59
CA LEU A 30 30.10 10.56 -28.35
C LEU A 30 28.75 10.17 -27.79
N GLN A 31 27.94 11.19 -27.47
CA GLN A 31 26.56 11.02 -27.06
C GLN A 31 25.69 11.96 -27.88
N LEU A 32 24.64 11.43 -28.48
CA LEU A 32 23.61 12.18 -29.20
C LEU A 32 22.28 11.96 -28.47
N GLY A 33 21.72 13.03 -27.92
CA GLY A 33 20.38 13.01 -27.34
C GLY A 33 19.34 13.48 -28.35
N SER A 34 18.12 12.96 -28.24
CA SER A 34 16.91 13.51 -28.87
C SER A 34 16.09 14.27 -27.82
N GLY A 35 15.13 15.09 -28.28
CA GLY A 35 14.29 15.93 -27.41
C GLY A 35 13.30 15.16 -26.52
N ASP A 36 13.21 13.84 -26.63
CA ASP A 36 12.34 12.94 -25.86
C ASP A 36 13.13 12.05 -24.87
N ASP A 37 14.27 12.55 -24.40
CA ASP A 37 15.22 11.91 -23.51
C ASP A 37 15.91 10.66 -24.07
N THR A 38 15.60 10.18 -25.29
CA THR A 38 16.36 9.06 -25.88
C THR A 38 17.78 9.51 -26.20
N PHE A 39 18.74 8.57 -26.16
CA PHE A 39 20.10 8.87 -26.59
C PHE A 39 20.80 7.67 -27.18
N SER A 40 21.85 7.95 -27.94
CA SER A 40 22.83 6.97 -28.37
C SER A 40 24.21 7.39 -27.90
N ARG A 41 24.98 6.44 -27.38
CA ARG A 41 26.33 6.62 -26.86
C ARG A 41 27.29 5.58 -27.44
N ILE A 42 28.49 6.03 -27.75
CA ILE A 42 29.61 5.15 -28.07
C ILE A 42 30.87 5.66 -27.39
N VAL A 43 31.67 4.73 -26.89
CA VAL A 43 33.02 4.99 -26.39
C VAL A 43 33.97 4.22 -27.28
N GLN A 44 34.89 4.94 -27.94
CA GLN A 44 35.88 4.35 -28.82
C GLN A 44 37.28 4.75 -28.36
N THR A 45 38.18 3.78 -28.36
CA THR A 45 39.61 4.02 -28.17
C THR A 45 40.24 4.32 -29.53
N LEU A 46 40.95 5.45 -29.60
CA LEU A 46 41.66 5.92 -30.78
C LEU A 46 43.16 5.97 -30.50
N GLU A 47 43.97 5.62 -31.49
CA GLU A 47 45.43 5.71 -31.43
C GLU A 47 45.87 6.78 -32.45
N LYS A 48 46.19 7.99 -31.99
CA LYS A 48 46.57 9.09 -32.87
C LYS A 48 48.04 8.96 -33.28
N GLY A 49 48.26 8.71 -34.56
CA GLY A 49 49.57 8.76 -35.22
C GLY A 49 49.90 10.14 -35.79
N THR A 50 50.98 10.22 -36.57
CA THR A 50 51.48 11.48 -37.16
C THR A 50 50.62 12.03 -38.30
N GLU A 51 49.75 11.20 -38.88
CA GLU A 51 48.89 11.58 -40.03
C GLU A 51 47.46 11.91 -39.58
N LEU A 52 46.75 12.73 -40.38
CA LEU A 52 45.32 12.97 -40.20
C LEU A 52 44.55 11.64 -40.23
N GLN A 53 43.66 11.44 -39.26
CA GLN A 53 42.86 10.24 -39.15
C GLN A 53 41.39 10.61 -39.24
N GLU A 54 40.71 10.04 -40.23
CA GLU A 54 39.26 10.14 -40.35
C GLU A 54 38.60 8.99 -39.57
N VAL A 55 37.65 9.32 -38.70
CA VAL A 55 36.94 8.35 -37.86
C VAL A 55 35.45 8.41 -38.18
N SER A 56 34.96 7.39 -38.88
CA SER A 56 33.52 7.21 -39.12
C SER A 56 32.88 6.50 -37.95
N VAL A 57 31.97 7.20 -37.25
CA VAL A 57 31.23 6.65 -36.11
C VAL A 57 29.77 6.42 -36.51
N ARG A 58 29.26 5.22 -36.25
CA ARG A 58 27.83 4.91 -36.37
C ARG A 58 27.25 4.72 -34.99
N LEU A 59 26.30 5.57 -34.63
CA LEU A 59 25.58 5.45 -33.37
C LEU A 59 24.53 4.34 -33.46
N PRO A 60 24.36 3.55 -32.38
CA PRO A 60 23.29 2.56 -32.31
C PRO A 60 21.93 3.25 -32.34
N ARG A 61 20.91 2.56 -32.85
CA ARG A 61 19.53 3.08 -32.84
C ARG A 61 18.88 2.77 -31.49
N SER A 62 18.34 3.80 -30.85
CA SER A 62 17.50 3.62 -29.68
C SER A 62 16.20 2.92 -30.07
N VAL A 63 15.66 2.15 -29.13
CA VAL A 63 14.29 1.64 -29.23
C VAL A 63 13.36 2.57 -28.47
N ARG A 64 12.08 2.58 -28.85
CA ARG A 64 11.05 3.25 -28.07
C ARG A 64 10.42 2.29 -27.06
N LEU A 65 10.36 2.72 -25.81
CA LEU A 65 9.58 2.05 -24.77
C LEU A 65 8.12 2.52 -24.90
N LEU A 66 7.21 1.57 -25.12
CA LEU A 66 5.79 1.81 -25.36
C LEU A 66 5.02 1.99 -24.06
N ALA A 67 3.78 2.46 -24.14
CA ALA A 67 2.88 2.46 -22.98
C ALA A 67 2.73 1.03 -22.42
N PRO A 68 2.65 0.87 -21.09
CA PRO A 68 2.56 -0.45 -20.47
C PRO A 68 1.25 -1.13 -20.89
N ARG A 69 1.30 -2.43 -21.17
CA ARG A 69 0.13 -3.20 -21.59
C ARG A 69 -0.83 -3.45 -20.44
N GLU A 70 -0.27 -3.66 -19.26
CA GLU A 70 -0.99 -3.92 -18.02
C GLU A 70 -0.20 -3.33 -16.85
N VAL A 71 -0.91 -2.70 -15.91
CA VAL A 71 -0.35 -2.17 -14.67
C VAL A 71 -1.28 -2.57 -13.53
N THR A 72 -0.76 -3.32 -12.57
CA THR A 72 -1.47 -3.71 -11.35
C THR A 72 -0.82 -3.07 -10.13
N THR A 73 -1.35 -3.32 -8.93
CA THR A 73 -0.73 -2.88 -7.67
C THR A 73 0.62 -3.54 -7.39
N SER A 74 1.00 -4.60 -8.11
CA SER A 74 2.21 -5.38 -7.84
C SER A 74 2.96 -5.84 -9.09
N SER A 75 2.52 -5.43 -10.28
CA SER A 75 3.17 -5.77 -11.55
C SER A 75 3.05 -4.67 -12.60
N VAL A 76 4.02 -4.63 -13.50
CA VAL A 76 4.03 -3.77 -14.70
C VAL A 76 4.44 -4.60 -15.91
N HIS A 77 3.62 -4.65 -16.96
CA HIS A 77 3.96 -5.28 -18.23
C HIS A 77 4.48 -4.22 -19.21
N LEU A 78 5.79 -4.24 -19.43
CA LEU A 78 6.51 -3.36 -20.33
C LEU A 78 6.62 -3.97 -21.73
N ALA A 79 6.60 -3.14 -22.76
CA ALA A 79 6.88 -3.54 -24.13
C ALA A 79 7.64 -2.42 -24.85
N TRP A 80 8.55 -2.77 -25.75
CA TRP A 80 9.34 -1.83 -26.54
C TRP A 80 9.37 -2.21 -28.01
N GLU A 81 9.85 -1.30 -28.85
CA GLU A 81 10.09 -1.58 -30.26
C GLU A 81 11.28 -2.54 -30.44
N ARG A 82 11.20 -3.40 -31.46
CA ARG A 82 12.33 -4.24 -31.85
C ARG A 82 13.50 -3.38 -32.34
N SER A 83 14.71 -3.76 -31.97
CA SER A 83 15.94 -3.13 -32.43
C SER A 83 16.22 -3.60 -33.86
N ASP A 84 16.59 -2.65 -34.71
CA ASP A 84 17.07 -2.86 -36.06
C ASP A 84 18.60 -2.77 -36.16
N ASP A 85 19.29 -2.69 -35.01
CA ASP A 85 20.74 -2.68 -34.95
C ASP A 85 21.29 -4.06 -35.33
N ARG A 86 22.14 -4.10 -36.36
CA ARG A 86 22.78 -5.33 -36.84
C ARG A 86 23.77 -5.91 -35.85
N LYS A 87 24.28 -5.10 -34.94
CA LYS A 87 25.20 -5.51 -33.87
C LYS A 87 24.49 -5.70 -32.54
N PHE A 88 23.15 -5.81 -32.54
CA PHE A 88 22.38 -6.07 -31.33
C PHE A 88 22.97 -7.25 -30.55
N ARG A 89 23.22 -7.02 -29.27
CA ARG A 89 23.64 -8.05 -28.33
C ARG A 89 22.55 -8.36 -27.31
N GLU A 90 22.04 -7.33 -26.64
CA GLU A 90 21.04 -7.48 -25.58
C GLU A 90 20.24 -6.21 -25.33
N TYR A 91 19.04 -6.41 -24.80
CA TYR A 91 18.26 -5.41 -24.09
C TYR A 91 18.58 -5.47 -22.60
N LYS A 92 18.71 -4.30 -21.97
CA LYS A 92 18.67 -4.17 -20.51
C LYS A 92 17.54 -3.24 -20.11
N VAL A 93 16.65 -3.71 -19.25
CA VAL A 93 15.56 -2.90 -18.72
C VAL A 93 15.94 -2.45 -17.33
N TYR A 94 15.86 -1.14 -17.10
CA TYR A 94 16.11 -0.53 -15.81
C TYR A 94 14.86 0.16 -15.28
N ALA A 95 14.73 0.17 -13.96
CA ALA A 95 13.68 0.86 -13.22
C ALA A 95 14.30 1.85 -12.23
N SER A 96 13.58 2.93 -11.92
CA SER A 96 13.97 3.92 -10.93
C SER A 96 12.77 4.60 -10.30
N TYR A 97 12.95 5.13 -9.08
CA TYR A 97 12.01 6.05 -8.44
C TYR A 97 12.24 7.52 -8.84
N SER A 98 13.34 7.79 -9.56
CA SER A 98 13.69 9.11 -10.11
C SER A 98 13.51 9.12 -11.63
N PRO A 99 12.95 10.19 -12.22
CA PRO A 99 12.89 10.34 -13.67
C PRO A 99 14.28 10.52 -14.30
N ALA A 100 15.23 11.07 -13.56
CA ALA A 100 16.59 11.28 -14.01
C ALA A 100 17.44 10.06 -13.60
N PHE A 101 17.53 9.07 -14.49
CA PHE A 101 18.35 7.88 -14.28
C PHE A 101 18.90 7.31 -15.59
N ASP A 102 19.98 6.55 -15.45
CA ASP A 102 20.66 5.84 -16.51
C ASP A 102 21.08 4.42 -16.05
N GLU A 103 21.92 3.74 -16.82
CA GLU A 103 22.39 2.39 -16.51
C GLU A 103 23.28 2.28 -15.27
N THR A 104 23.77 3.40 -14.73
CA THR A 104 24.70 3.44 -13.58
C THR A 104 24.00 3.63 -12.24
N ASN A 105 22.82 4.26 -12.24
CA ASN A 105 22.05 4.57 -11.03
C ASN A 105 20.63 3.96 -11.02
N GLY A 106 20.18 3.38 -12.12
CA GLY A 106 18.95 2.59 -12.19
C GLY A 106 19.11 1.17 -11.61
N VAL A 107 17.99 0.57 -11.24
CA VAL A 107 17.93 -0.84 -10.85
C VAL A 107 17.75 -1.69 -12.11
N LEU A 108 18.69 -2.59 -12.41
CA LEU A 108 18.55 -3.54 -13.51
C LEU A 108 17.48 -4.58 -13.17
N VAL A 109 16.39 -4.60 -13.93
CA VAL A 109 15.24 -5.49 -13.68
C VAL A 109 15.11 -6.63 -14.68
N HIS A 110 15.69 -6.50 -15.87
CA HIS A 110 15.66 -7.55 -16.90
C HIS A 110 16.83 -7.44 -17.88
N VAL A 111 17.29 -8.58 -18.40
CA VAL A 111 18.22 -8.69 -19.52
C VAL A 111 17.64 -9.69 -20.52
N GLY A 112 17.53 -9.28 -21.79
CA GLY A 112 17.05 -10.11 -22.89
C GLY A 112 18.05 -10.16 -24.03
N THR A 113 18.47 -11.33 -24.45
CA THR A 113 19.50 -11.52 -25.50
C THR A 113 18.91 -11.85 -26.87
N GLU A 114 17.59 -12.01 -26.96
CA GLU A 114 16.88 -12.24 -28.22
C GLU A 114 16.25 -10.94 -28.72
N VAL A 115 16.65 -10.50 -29.91
CA VAL A 115 16.12 -9.26 -30.52
C VAL A 115 14.61 -9.30 -30.76
N SER A 116 14.01 -10.49 -30.83
CA SER A 116 12.56 -10.69 -30.98
C SER A 116 11.78 -10.61 -29.67
N LEU A 117 12.44 -10.73 -28.51
CA LEU A 117 11.79 -10.60 -27.20
C LEU A 117 11.75 -9.13 -26.80
N THR A 118 10.59 -8.51 -27.00
CA THR A 118 10.39 -7.06 -26.84
C THR A 118 9.36 -6.70 -25.77
N ASP A 119 9.15 -7.58 -24.81
CA ASP A 119 8.28 -7.34 -23.67
C ASP A 119 8.77 -8.09 -22.42
N PHE A 120 8.38 -7.58 -21.26
CA PHE A 120 8.75 -8.12 -19.96
C PHE A 120 7.73 -7.72 -18.89
N THR A 121 7.32 -8.67 -18.05
CA THR A 121 6.48 -8.40 -16.88
C THR A 121 7.35 -8.32 -15.63
N LEU A 122 7.44 -7.13 -15.04
CA LEU A 122 8.07 -6.93 -13.75
C LEU A 122 7.07 -7.26 -12.63
N ALA A 123 7.37 -8.28 -11.82
CA ALA A 123 6.62 -8.63 -10.61
C ALA A 123 7.54 -9.30 -9.57
N GLY A 124 7.23 -9.13 -8.27
CA GLY A 124 7.89 -9.88 -7.19
C GLY A 124 9.38 -9.57 -6.93
N GLN A 125 9.98 -8.58 -7.61
CA GLN A 125 11.34 -8.14 -7.32
C GLN A 125 11.38 -7.27 -6.06
N TYR A 126 12.44 -7.41 -5.27
CA TYR A 126 12.69 -6.65 -4.04
C TYR A 126 13.92 -5.77 -4.19
N PHE A 127 13.84 -4.55 -3.66
CA PHE A 127 14.94 -3.61 -3.58
C PHE A 127 14.93 -2.91 -2.22
N GLY A 128 16.06 -2.89 -1.51
CA GLY A 128 16.13 -2.31 -0.16
C GLY A 128 15.20 -2.98 0.86
N GLY A 129 14.91 -4.27 0.72
CA GLY A 129 14.03 -5.02 1.62
C GLY A 129 12.52 -4.82 1.37
N SER A 130 12.13 -4.07 0.34
CA SER A 130 10.72 -3.86 -0.04
C SER A 130 10.46 -4.26 -1.49
N PRO A 131 9.24 -4.66 -1.87
CA PRO A 131 8.89 -4.89 -3.27
C PRO A 131 9.15 -3.64 -4.11
N LEU A 132 9.80 -3.80 -5.27
CA LEU A 132 10.08 -2.71 -6.20
C LEU A 132 8.79 -2.16 -6.84
N VAL A 133 7.84 -3.06 -7.15
CA VAL A 133 6.50 -2.69 -7.60
C VAL A 133 5.55 -2.90 -6.43
N SER A 134 4.94 -1.80 -5.98
CA SER A 134 3.91 -1.80 -4.94
C SER A 134 2.78 -0.84 -5.32
N ALA A 135 1.66 -0.90 -4.60
CA ALA A 135 0.51 -0.05 -4.90
C ALA A 135 0.86 1.44 -4.75
N ASP A 136 0.19 2.30 -5.52
CA ASP A 136 0.34 3.76 -5.43
C ASP A 136 1.81 4.26 -5.55
N THR A 137 2.58 3.63 -6.43
CA THR A 137 4.01 3.87 -6.60
C THR A 137 4.28 4.45 -7.99
N GLN A 138 5.03 5.54 -8.03
CA GLN A 138 5.55 6.09 -9.28
C GLN A 138 6.91 5.46 -9.59
N LEU A 139 7.00 4.83 -10.76
CA LEU A 139 8.23 4.26 -11.31
C LEU A 139 8.54 4.90 -12.65
N TYR A 140 9.82 4.84 -13.01
CA TYR A 140 10.33 5.26 -14.30
C TYR A 140 11.12 4.10 -14.90
N PHE A 141 10.85 3.81 -16.17
CA PHE A 141 11.46 2.69 -16.88
C PHE A 141 12.24 3.16 -18.08
N ARG A 142 13.31 2.43 -18.40
CA ARG A 142 14.14 2.67 -19.56
C ARG A 142 14.71 1.37 -20.09
N VAL A 143 14.74 1.22 -21.42
CA VAL A 143 15.38 0.10 -22.11
C VAL A 143 16.66 0.61 -22.73
N PHE A 144 17.74 -0.13 -22.50
CA PHE A 144 19.01 0.09 -23.16
C PHE A 144 19.27 -1.03 -24.15
N VAL A 145 19.65 -0.64 -25.37
CA VAL A 145 20.14 -1.55 -26.40
C VAL A 145 21.66 -1.53 -26.31
N LEU A 146 22.26 -2.69 -26.05
CA LEU A 146 23.71 -2.85 -26.06
C LEU A 146 24.11 -3.59 -27.34
N GLY A 147 25.12 -3.05 -28.03
CA GLY A 147 25.75 -3.70 -29.17
C GLY A 147 26.93 -4.59 -28.78
N GLU A 148 27.30 -5.53 -29.64
CA GLU A 148 28.47 -6.40 -29.47
C GLU A 148 29.80 -5.62 -29.39
N ASP A 149 29.84 -4.43 -29.99
CA ASP A 149 30.98 -3.52 -29.98
C ASP A 149 30.99 -2.53 -28.81
N GLY A 150 30.10 -2.72 -27.83
CA GLY A 150 30.01 -1.87 -26.64
C GLY A 150 29.24 -0.57 -26.86
N THR A 151 28.63 -0.38 -28.02
CA THR A 151 27.68 0.72 -28.27
C THR A 151 26.44 0.59 -27.38
N LEU A 152 25.89 1.73 -26.94
CA LEU A 152 24.73 1.78 -26.05
C LEU A 152 23.70 2.78 -26.57
N ALA A 153 22.43 2.39 -26.66
CA ALA A 153 21.33 3.32 -26.92
C ALA A 153 20.28 3.23 -25.83
N GLY A 154 19.92 4.35 -25.20
CA GLY A 154 18.85 4.43 -24.21
C GLY A 154 17.53 4.88 -24.84
N SER A 155 16.43 4.19 -24.54
CA SER A 155 15.07 4.58 -24.93
C SER A 155 14.64 5.90 -24.28
N ASN A 156 13.42 6.36 -24.59
CA ASN A 156 12.71 7.34 -23.78
C ASN A 156 12.55 6.84 -22.32
N VAL A 157 12.34 7.77 -21.39
CA VAL A 157 11.94 7.46 -20.02
C VAL A 157 10.42 7.28 -19.99
N LEU A 158 9.94 6.12 -19.53
CA LEU A 158 8.52 5.84 -19.38
C LEU A 158 8.10 5.99 -17.91
N PRO A 159 7.31 7.03 -17.55
CA PRO A 159 6.68 7.09 -16.24
C PRO A 159 5.50 6.12 -16.16
N VAL A 160 5.42 5.34 -15.09
CA VAL A 160 4.29 4.45 -14.78
C VAL A 160 3.89 4.64 -13.33
N ARG A 161 2.61 4.89 -13.09
CA ARG A 161 2.04 4.90 -11.74
C ARG A 161 1.18 3.66 -11.54
N THR A 162 1.51 2.86 -10.53
CA THR A 162 0.64 1.74 -10.14
C THR A 162 -0.64 2.27 -9.50
N PRO A 163 -1.79 1.59 -9.71
CA PRO A 163 -3.04 1.96 -9.06
C PRO A 163 -2.92 1.84 -7.53
N LYS A 164 -3.78 2.54 -6.81
CA LYS A 164 -3.84 2.45 -5.34
C LYS A 164 -4.52 1.16 -4.90
N TRP A 165 -5.50 0.69 -5.67
CA TRP A 165 -6.26 -0.54 -5.43
C TRP A 165 -6.40 -1.36 -6.70
N ALA A 166 -6.30 -2.69 -6.60
CA ALA A 166 -6.35 -3.56 -7.78
C ALA A 166 -7.69 -3.49 -8.52
N ASN A 167 -8.77 -3.14 -7.81
CA ASN A 167 -10.13 -3.12 -8.32
C ASN A 167 -10.78 -1.73 -8.25
N GLU A 168 -9.97 -0.66 -8.25
CA GLU A 168 -10.44 0.74 -8.15
C GLU A 168 -11.50 1.08 -9.22
N ALA A 169 -11.35 0.55 -10.43
CA ALA A 169 -12.31 0.73 -11.52
C ALA A 169 -13.70 0.12 -11.26
N ASN A 170 -13.80 -0.80 -10.30
CA ASN A 170 -15.04 -1.51 -9.96
C ASN A 170 -15.72 -0.95 -8.70
N PHE A 171 -15.22 0.14 -8.13
CA PHE A 171 -15.85 0.74 -6.96
C PHE A 171 -17.25 1.26 -7.29
N THR A 172 -18.22 0.88 -6.45
CA THR A 172 -19.63 1.26 -6.55
C THR A 172 -20.08 2.13 -5.38
N ARG A 173 -19.16 2.46 -4.47
CA ARG A 173 -19.38 3.29 -3.29
C ARG A 173 -18.33 4.38 -3.20
N SER A 174 -18.79 5.61 -2.99
CA SER A 174 -17.95 6.76 -2.75
C SER A 174 -18.63 7.65 -1.69
N TYR A 175 -17.86 8.05 -0.68
CA TYR A 175 -18.34 8.86 0.42
C TYR A 175 -17.30 9.89 0.83
N ARG A 176 -17.78 10.96 1.45
CA ARG A 176 -16.97 11.88 2.25
C ARG A 176 -17.38 11.77 3.73
N LEU A 177 -16.39 11.95 4.60
CA LEU A 177 -16.61 12.04 6.05
C LEU A 177 -16.52 13.49 6.48
N ALA A 178 -17.60 14.00 7.07
CA ALA A 178 -17.62 15.31 7.70
C ALA A 178 -17.58 15.15 9.22
N LEU A 179 -16.58 15.74 9.86
CA LEU A 179 -16.53 15.75 11.33
C LEU A 179 -17.69 16.60 11.86
N GLU A 180 -18.60 15.97 12.62
CA GLU A 180 -19.67 16.70 13.30
C GLU A 180 -19.21 17.17 14.69
N ARG A 181 -18.50 16.29 15.41
CA ARG A 181 -17.93 16.60 16.73
C ARG A 181 -16.88 15.57 17.12
N ASN A 182 -16.03 15.96 18.06
CA ASN A 182 -15.13 15.05 18.75
C ASN A 182 -15.14 15.33 20.26
N PHE A 183 -14.66 14.37 21.03
CA PHE A 183 -14.47 14.50 22.47
C PHE A 183 -13.46 13.48 22.97
N ALA A 184 -12.79 13.79 24.07
CA ALA A 184 -11.87 12.86 24.72
C ALA A 184 -12.63 11.87 25.62
N GLY A 185 -12.25 10.61 25.54
CA GLY A 185 -12.59 9.58 26.50
C GLY A 185 -11.88 9.82 27.84
N ALA A 186 -12.43 9.26 28.91
CA ALA A 186 -11.85 9.38 30.25
C ALA A 186 -10.51 8.64 30.38
N TRP A 187 -10.33 7.56 29.61
CA TRP A 187 -9.20 6.65 29.61
C TRP A 187 -8.98 6.09 28.20
N PRO A 188 -7.92 5.30 27.96
CA PRO A 188 -7.80 4.48 26.76
C PRO A 188 -9.06 3.64 26.48
N ILE A 189 -9.61 3.76 25.28
CA ILE A 189 -10.80 3.08 24.77
C ILE A 189 -10.33 1.92 23.89
N PHE A 190 -10.75 0.71 24.23
CA PHE A 190 -10.43 -0.54 23.53
C PHE A 190 -11.64 -1.19 22.85
N GLY A 191 -12.78 -0.49 22.84
CA GLY A 191 -13.98 -0.95 22.18
C GLY A 191 -15.04 0.13 22.14
N VAL A 192 -15.79 0.17 21.04
CA VAL A 192 -16.95 1.03 20.87
C VAL A 192 -18.07 0.25 20.21
N ALA A 193 -19.29 0.38 20.70
CA ALA A 193 -20.48 -0.22 20.10
C ALA A 193 -21.66 0.74 20.19
N TYR A 194 -22.63 0.57 19.30
CA TYR A 194 -23.91 1.25 19.37
C TYR A 194 -25.02 0.20 19.44
N ASP A 195 -25.87 0.29 20.45
CA ASP A 195 -26.92 -0.72 20.69
C ASP A 195 -28.25 -0.40 19.99
N GLY A 196 -28.30 0.68 19.21
CA GLY A 196 -29.54 1.24 18.63
C GLY A 196 -30.15 2.38 19.45
N SER A 197 -29.69 2.59 20.69
CA SER A 197 -30.14 3.65 21.60
C SER A 197 -28.99 4.43 22.23
N SER A 198 -27.89 3.76 22.56
CA SER A 198 -26.79 4.24 23.40
C SER A 198 -25.44 3.85 22.82
N LEU A 199 -24.44 4.71 23.06
CA LEU A 199 -23.05 4.38 22.78
C LEU A 199 -22.44 3.66 23.98
N TRP A 200 -21.69 2.61 23.70
CA TRP A 200 -20.94 1.86 24.68
C TRP A 200 -19.45 2.03 24.45
N PHE A 201 -18.72 2.33 25.51
CA PHE A 201 -17.26 2.44 25.48
C PHE A 201 -16.65 1.47 26.49
N LEU A 202 -15.65 0.72 26.05
CA LEU A 202 -14.85 -0.12 26.93
C LEU A 202 -13.52 0.56 27.20
N TYR A 203 -13.34 1.01 28.43
CA TYR A 203 -12.09 1.60 28.89
C TYR A 203 -11.20 0.56 29.55
N ARG A 204 -9.89 0.72 29.42
CA ARG A 204 -8.88 -0.06 30.12
C ARG A 204 -7.99 0.87 30.94
N GLN A 205 -7.80 0.52 32.20
CA GLN A 205 -6.78 1.13 33.05
C GLN A 205 -5.74 0.06 33.40
N ASP A 206 -4.51 0.30 32.93
CA ASP A 206 -3.37 -0.58 33.21
C ASP A 206 -2.89 -0.33 34.65
N VAL A 207 -2.84 -1.39 35.45
CA VAL A 207 -2.44 -1.33 36.86
C VAL A 207 -0.91 -1.49 37.01
N GLY A 208 -0.18 -1.79 35.93
CA GLY A 208 1.28 -1.70 35.86
C GLY A 208 2.06 -2.94 36.30
N GLY A 209 1.39 -4.08 36.49
CA GLY A 209 2.02 -5.36 36.86
C GLY A 209 1.71 -6.47 35.86
N TYR A 210 2.73 -7.24 35.46
CA TYR A 210 2.56 -8.36 34.50
C TYR A 210 1.58 -9.44 34.99
N TYR A 211 1.35 -9.52 36.30
CA TYR A 211 0.46 -10.47 36.95
C TYR A 211 -0.72 -9.81 37.67
N ASP A 212 -0.96 -8.51 37.42
CA ASP A 212 -2.10 -7.80 37.99
C ASP A 212 -3.19 -7.68 36.91
N PRO A 213 -4.47 -7.91 37.26
CA PRO A 213 -5.53 -7.75 36.28
C PRO A 213 -5.72 -6.27 35.96
N ASP A 214 -6.02 -5.97 34.70
CA ASP A 214 -6.42 -4.63 34.32
C ASP A 214 -7.83 -4.34 34.83
N THR A 215 -8.09 -3.08 35.18
CA THR A 215 -9.44 -2.62 35.45
C THR A 215 -10.11 -2.26 34.13
N LEU A 216 -11.19 -2.96 33.79
CA LEU A 216 -12.02 -2.72 32.62
C LEU A 216 -13.30 -2.01 33.06
N THR A 217 -13.59 -0.88 32.41
CA THR A 217 -14.80 -0.10 32.70
C THR A 217 -15.64 0.02 31.45
N LEU A 218 -16.80 -0.62 31.47
CA LEU A 218 -17.80 -0.53 30.41
C LEU A 218 -18.78 0.60 30.73
N VAL A 219 -18.88 1.59 29.87
CA VAL A 219 -19.70 2.78 30.09
C VAL A 219 -20.73 2.93 28.98
N GLN A 220 -22.00 2.99 29.37
CA GLN A 220 -23.11 3.36 28.51
C GLN A 220 -23.28 4.88 28.53
N ARG A 221 -23.38 5.51 27.35
CA ARG A 221 -23.58 6.94 27.21
C ARG A 221 -24.75 7.25 26.29
N ASP A 222 -25.47 8.30 26.64
CA ASP A 222 -26.45 8.91 25.76
C ASP A 222 -25.73 9.42 24.50
N PRO A 223 -26.19 9.05 23.28
CA PRO A 223 -25.45 9.33 22.07
C PRO A 223 -25.46 10.81 21.72
N VAL A 224 -26.33 11.65 22.30
CA VAL A 224 -26.43 13.08 21.95
C VAL A 224 -25.69 13.93 22.97
N THR A 225 -26.05 13.79 24.24
CA THR A 225 -25.55 14.57 25.38
C THR A 225 -24.25 14.01 25.96
N LEU A 226 -23.90 12.75 25.63
CA LEU A 226 -22.76 12.01 26.20
C LEU A 226 -22.87 11.79 27.71
N ALA A 227 -24.04 12.01 28.30
CA ALA A 227 -24.31 11.70 29.70
C ALA A 227 -24.07 10.21 29.97
N VAL A 228 -23.43 9.89 31.10
CA VAL A 228 -23.26 8.51 31.54
C VAL A 228 -24.60 7.97 32.01
N LEU A 229 -25.08 6.90 31.37
CA LEU A 229 -26.34 6.24 31.68
C LEU A 229 -26.14 5.05 32.61
N ASN A 230 -25.04 4.31 32.40
CA ASN A 230 -24.69 3.15 33.20
C ASN A 230 -23.19 2.87 33.15
N THR A 231 -22.67 2.20 34.17
CA THR A 231 -21.26 1.83 34.29
C THR A 231 -21.11 0.47 34.95
N PHE A 232 -20.32 -0.40 34.34
CA PHE A 232 -19.87 -1.66 34.95
C PHE A 232 -18.34 -1.66 35.04
N VAL A 233 -17.84 -2.13 36.18
CA VAL A 233 -16.40 -2.25 36.44
C VAL A 233 -16.10 -3.70 36.76
N PHE A 234 -15.08 -4.25 36.12
CA PHE A 234 -14.61 -5.60 36.36
C PHE A 234 -13.10 -5.69 36.11
N GLU A 235 -12.49 -6.73 36.64
CA GLU A 235 -11.07 -7.01 36.51
C GLU A 235 -10.86 -8.17 35.53
N ASP A 236 -9.89 -8.04 34.62
CA ASP A 236 -9.50 -9.13 33.72
C ASP A 236 -7.98 -9.09 33.43
N TYR A 237 -7.37 -10.27 33.36
CA TYR A 237 -5.95 -10.41 33.00
C TYR A 237 -5.68 -10.30 31.50
N ARG A 238 -6.73 -10.21 30.70
CA ARG A 238 -6.65 -10.11 29.24
C ARG A 238 -6.90 -8.68 28.81
N VAL A 239 -6.18 -8.28 27.77
CA VAL A 239 -6.32 -6.98 27.14
C VAL A 239 -7.52 -7.01 26.20
N PRO A 240 -8.53 -6.14 26.40
CA PRO A 240 -9.60 -5.99 25.43
C PRO A 240 -9.04 -5.42 24.12
N THR A 241 -9.59 -5.86 23.00
CA THR A 241 -9.16 -5.38 21.69
C THR A 241 -10.31 -4.94 20.79
N GLY A 242 -11.55 -5.34 21.07
CA GLY A 242 -12.69 -4.89 20.27
C GLY A 242 -14.02 -5.16 20.96
N MET A 243 -15.05 -4.43 20.54
CA MET A 243 -16.40 -4.59 21.08
C MET A 243 -17.46 -4.40 19.99
N THR A 244 -18.56 -5.13 20.06
CA THR A 244 -19.74 -4.93 19.19
C THR A 244 -21.04 -5.28 19.93
N TRP A 245 -22.18 -5.00 19.29
CA TRP A 245 -23.52 -5.30 19.80
C TRP A 245 -24.24 -6.25 18.86
N ASP A 246 -24.73 -7.38 19.36
CA ASP A 246 -25.39 -8.40 18.53
C ASP A 246 -26.92 -8.23 18.40
N GLY A 247 -27.49 -7.19 19.02
CA GLY A 247 -28.94 -7.02 19.17
C GLY A 247 -29.47 -7.37 20.56
N SER A 248 -28.68 -8.05 21.39
CA SER A 248 -29.08 -8.51 22.73
C SER A 248 -27.99 -8.39 23.80
N SER A 249 -26.73 -8.62 23.45
CA SER A 249 -25.57 -8.58 24.34
C SER A 249 -24.40 -7.85 23.68
N LEU A 250 -23.53 -7.28 24.52
CA LEU A 250 -22.26 -6.73 24.07
C LEU A 250 -21.25 -7.85 23.95
N TRP A 251 -20.56 -7.93 22.83
CA TRP A 251 -19.48 -8.89 22.64
C TRP A 251 -18.14 -8.18 22.70
N VAL A 252 -17.23 -8.70 23.51
CA VAL A 252 -15.89 -8.16 23.70
C VAL A 252 -14.86 -9.22 23.32
N SER A 253 -13.85 -8.82 22.55
CA SER A 253 -12.65 -9.62 22.32
C SER A 253 -11.67 -9.32 23.44
N LEU A 254 -11.33 -10.34 24.23
CA LEU A 254 -10.35 -10.29 25.30
C LEU A 254 -9.16 -11.17 24.92
N GLY A 255 -7.99 -10.56 24.75
CA GLY A 255 -6.77 -11.22 24.28
C GLY A 255 -5.60 -11.15 25.25
N GLY A 256 -4.81 -12.22 25.29
CA GLY A 256 -3.49 -12.31 25.94
C GLY A 256 -2.65 -13.36 25.23
N SER A 257 -1.38 -13.54 25.63
CA SER A 257 -0.43 -14.40 24.90
C SER A 257 -0.94 -15.82 24.64
N ASN A 258 -1.71 -16.40 25.58
CA ASN A 258 -2.22 -17.78 25.49
C ASN A 258 -3.71 -17.94 25.87
N ASN A 259 -4.45 -16.84 26.05
CA ASN A 259 -5.87 -16.89 26.43
C ASN A 259 -6.62 -15.81 25.66
N ARG A 260 -7.30 -16.21 24.58
CA ARG A 260 -8.06 -15.31 23.71
C ARG A 260 -9.50 -15.79 23.65
N GLN A 261 -10.43 -14.90 23.98
CA GLN A 261 -11.84 -15.22 24.02
C GLN A 261 -12.69 -14.10 23.46
N LEU A 262 -13.80 -14.49 22.83
CA LEU A 262 -14.97 -13.64 22.68
C LEU A 262 -15.85 -13.86 23.91
N VAL A 263 -16.20 -12.80 24.62
CA VAL A 263 -17.07 -12.86 25.80
C VAL A 263 -18.29 -11.98 25.58
N SER A 264 -19.48 -12.52 25.86
CA SER A 264 -20.71 -11.74 25.87
C SER A 264 -20.98 -11.17 27.25
N ILE A 265 -21.37 -9.91 27.30
CA ILE A 265 -21.70 -9.15 28.50
C ILE A 265 -23.15 -8.71 28.41
N ASN A 266 -23.91 -9.01 29.46
CA ASN A 266 -25.28 -8.55 29.60
C ASN A 266 -25.28 -7.02 29.78
N PRO A 267 -25.97 -6.25 28.93
CA PRO A 267 -25.93 -4.79 28.98
C PRO A 267 -26.71 -4.21 30.18
N THR A 268 -27.55 -5.00 30.84
CA THR A 268 -28.36 -4.57 31.99
C THR A 268 -27.66 -4.85 33.31
N THR A 269 -26.97 -6.00 33.41
CA THR A 269 -26.36 -6.46 34.66
C THR A 269 -24.84 -6.39 34.68
N GLY A 270 -24.19 -6.25 33.52
CA GLY A 270 -22.73 -6.34 33.36
C GLY A 270 -22.17 -7.77 33.51
N ALA A 271 -23.03 -8.78 33.66
CA ALA A 271 -22.60 -10.16 33.85
C ALA A 271 -22.05 -10.78 32.57
N HIS A 272 -21.02 -11.62 32.69
CA HIS A 272 -20.51 -12.44 31.59
C HIS A 272 -21.43 -13.65 31.38
N GLU A 273 -21.97 -13.82 30.18
CA GLU A 273 -22.99 -14.86 29.92
C GLU A 273 -22.48 -16.01 29.05
N ARG A 274 -21.65 -15.72 28.06
CA ARG A 274 -21.08 -16.71 27.14
C ARG A 274 -19.64 -16.37 26.81
N ALA A 275 -18.86 -17.41 26.50
CA ALA A 275 -17.49 -17.24 26.03
C ALA A 275 -17.14 -18.28 24.96
N PHE A 276 -16.39 -17.85 23.94
CA PHE A 276 -15.81 -18.71 22.92
C PHE A 276 -14.30 -18.50 22.88
N VAL A 277 -13.53 -19.58 22.79
CA VAL A 277 -12.07 -19.51 22.60
C VAL A 277 -11.76 -19.15 21.15
N THR A 278 -10.85 -18.21 20.95
CA THR A 278 -10.34 -17.85 19.61
C THR A 278 -8.88 -18.26 19.49
N THR A 279 -8.46 -18.68 18.29
CA THR A 279 -7.09 -19.14 18.05
C THR A 279 -6.12 -17.99 17.83
N GLU A 280 -6.55 -16.93 17.15
CA GLU A 280 -5.72 -15.79 16.73
C GLU A 280 -6.15 -14.47 17.36
N GLY A 281 -5.24 -13.48 17.33
CA GLY A 281 -5.49 -12.12 17.82
C GLY A 281 -6.52 -11.38 16.97
N THR A 282 -7.51 -10.79 17.63
CA THR A 282 -8.56 -9.95 17.03
C THR A 282 -8.31 -8.50 17.40
N GLU A 283 -8.48 -7.55 16.47
CA GLU A 283 -8.28 -6.10 16.68
C GLU A 283 -9.59 -5.33 16.78
N SER A 284 -10.69 -5.88 16.26
CA SER A 284 -11.98 -5.22 16.30
C SER A 284 -13.10 -6.20 15.98
N LEU A 285 -14.32 -5.81 16.37
CA LEU A 285 -15.53 -6.60 16.20
C LEU A 285 -16.63 -5.75 15.53
N ALA A 286 -17.40 -6.38 14.65
CA ALA A 286 -18.65 -5.81 14.14
C ALA A 286 -19.73 -6.89 14.07
N TRP A 287 -21.00 -6.49 14.04
CA TRP A 287 -22.13 -7.41 13.93
C TRP A 287 -22.90 -7.17 12.64
N THR A 288 -23.11 -8.22 11.86
CA THR A 288 -23.82 -8.13 10.56
C THR A 288 -25.34 -8.19 10.66
N GLY A 289 -25.87 -8.47 11.85
CA GLY A 289 -27.27 -8.88 12.06
C GLY A 289 -27.43 -10.40 12.22
N SER A 290 -26.46 -11.19 11.76
CA SER A 290 -26.51 -12.67 11.86
C SER A 290 -25.18 -13.33 12.21
N LEU A 291 -24.05 -12.72 11.83
CA LEU A 291 -22.70 -13.22 12.09
C LEU A 291 -21.83 -12.11 12.69
N LEU A 292 -20.96 -12.49 13.61
CA LEU A 292 -19.97 -11.60 14.19
C LEU A 292 -18.75 -11.54 13.26
N LEU A 293 -18.26 -10.34 12.98
CA LEU A 293 -17.05 -10.11 12.19
C LEU A 293 -15.88 -9.86 13.13
N GLN A 294 -14.74 -10.51 12.86
CA GLN A 294 -13.48 -10.28 13.55
C GLN A 294 -12.43 -9.79 12.57
N SER A 295 -11.84 -8.61 12.79
CA SER A 295 -10.62 -8.22 12.09
C SER A 295 -9.40 -8.82 12.81
N LYS A 296 -8.52 -9.51 12.08
CA LYS A 296 -7.32 -10.10 12.68
C LYS A 296 -6.14 -9.12 12.70
N GLY A 297 -5.38 -9.15 13.78
CA GLY A 297 -4.33 -8.15 14.08
C GLY A 297 -2.93 -8.45 13.62
N TYR A 298 -2.71 -9.62 13.05
CA TYR A 298 -1.42 -9.94 12.45
C TYR A 298 -1.35 -9.39 11.01
N ILE A 299 -0.12 -9.34 10.50
CA ILE A 299 0.15 -8.85 9.14
C ILE A 299 -0.65 -9.68 8.14
N GLN A 300 -1.41 -9.00 7.27
CA GLN A 300 -2.29 -9.65 6.30
C GLN A 300 -3.42 -10.49 6.90
N GLY A 301 -3.77 -10.24 8.17
CA GLY A 301 -4.88 -10.89 8.85
C GLY A 301 -6.21 -10.74 8.09
N PRO A 302 -6.99 -11.82 7.94
CA PRO A 302 -8.29 -11.78 7.27
C PRO A 302 -9.34 -11.11 8.16
N ILE A 303 -10.52 -10.92 7.58
CA ILE A 303 -11.75 -10.69 8.35
C ILE A 303 -12.48 -12.04 8.45
N GLU A 304 -12.72 -12.51 9.66
CA GLU A 304 -13.43 -13.77 9.91
C GLU A 304 -14.89 -13.51 10.25
N ARG A 305 -15.75 -14.45 9.84
CA ARG A 305 -17.16 -14.53 10.22
C ARG A 305 -17.32 -15.62 11.25
N VAL A 306 -17.90 -15.27 12.39
CA VAL A 306 -18.14 -16.17 13.51
C VAL A 306 -19.64 -16.35 13.69
N ASP A 307 -20.07 -17.61 13.73
CA ASP A 307 -21.42 -17.98 14.13
C ASP A 307 -21.49 -18.02 15.66
N LEU A 308 -22.28 -17.13 16.27
CA LEU A 308 -22.42 -17.04 17.72
C LEU A 308 -23.24 -18.19 18.33
N ALA A 309 -23.92 -19.01 17.53
CA ALA A 309 -24.57 -20.22 18.03
C ALA A 309 -23.56 -21.32 18.35
N THR A 310 -22.46 -21.38 17.60
CA THR A 310 -21.45 -22.44 17.69
C THR A 310 -20.08 -21.95 18.18
N GLY A 311 -19.80 -20.65 18.07
CA GLY A 311 -18.47 -20.06 18.21
C GLY A 311 -17.52 -20.37 17.04
N GLY A 312 -18.02 -21.02 15.98
CA GLY A 312 -17.22 -21.49 14.85
C GLY A 312 -17.05 -20.44 13.75
N ILE A 313 -15.98 -20.60 12.95
CA ILE A 313 -15.74 -19.79 11.75
C ILE A 313 -16.71 -20.24 10.64
N ALA A 314 -17.62 -19.35 10.26
CA ALA A 314 -18.58 -19.54 9.17
C ALA A 314 -18.00 -19.16 7.79
N GLY A 315 -16.93 -18.36 7.76
CA GLY A 315 -16.27 -17.93 6.53
C GLY A 315 -15.20 -16.86 6.77
N THR A 316 -14.43 -16.53 5.74
CA THR A 316 -13.36 -15.53 5.82
C THR A 316 -13.32 -14.64 4.58
N PHE A 317 -12.82 -13.43 4.75
CA PHE A 317 -12.55 -12.46 3.70
C PHE A 317 -11.09 -12.08 3.68
N ILE A 318 -10.58 -11.83 2.47
CA ILE A 318 -9.27 -11.21 2.30
C ILE A 318 -9.41 -9.75 2.69
N ASN A 319 -8.56 -9.30 3.62
CA ASN A 319 -8.46 -7.88 3.94
C ASN A 319 -7.86 -7.13 2.73
N PRO A 320 -8.54 -6.13 2.14
CA PRO A 320 -8.04 -5.41 0.97
C PRO A 320 -6.69 -4.73 1.16
N PHE A 321 -6.34 -4.35 2.40
CA PHE A 321 -5.03 -3.75 2.71
C PHE A 321 -3.85 -4.68 2.38
N THR A 322 -4.06 -5.99 2.28
CA THR A 322 -3.03 -6.97 1.86
C THR A 322 -2.39 -6.63 0.51
N GLN A 323 -3.14 -5.99 -0.40
CA GLN A 323 -2.66 -5.58 -1.73
C GLN A 323 -1.58 -4.49 -1.67
N ARG A 324 -1.46 -3.80 -0.52
CA ARG A 324 -0.54 -2.68 -0.32
C ARG A 324 0.73 -3.09 0.45
N GLY A 325 0.91 -4.38 0.77
CA GLY A 325 2.06 -4.89 1.53
C GLY A 325 1.74 -5.33 2.95
N ALA A 326 2.69 -5.17 3.88
CA ALA A 326 2.59 -5.65 5.25
C ALA A 326 1.72 -4.72 6.13
N HIS A 327 0.40 -4.82 5.98
CA HIS A 327 -0.58 -4.04 6.72
C HIS A 327 -1.31 -4.86 7.77
N ARG A 328 -1.84 -4.19 8.79
CA ARG A 328 -2.62 -4.78 9.88
C ARG A 328 -3.99 -4.12 9.92
N ALA A 329 -5.05 -4.93 9.92
CA ALA A 329 -6.39 -4.43 10.12
C ALA A 329 -6.46 -3.74 11.50
N ALA A 330 -7.32 -2.73 11.60
CA ALA A 330 -7.63 -2.08 12.86
C ALA A 330 -9.14 -2.22 13.13
N GLY A 331 -9.85 -1.09 13.16
CA GLY A 331 -11.28 -1.01 13.39
C GLY A 331 -12.08 -1.66 12.28
N ILE A 332 -13.22 -2.25 12.66
CA ILE A 332 -14.24 -2.73 11.73
C ILE A 332 -15.60 -2.22 12.19
N ALA A 333 -16.41 -1.74 11.25
CA ALA A 333 -17.78 -1.33 11.49
C ALA A 333 -18.69 -1.92 10.42
N TYR A 334 -19.96 -2.13 10.76
CA TYR A 334 -20.94 -2.68 9.83
C TYR A 334 -22.22 -1.85 9.83
N ARG A 335 -22.77 -1.68 8.64
CA ARG A 335 -24.18 -1.34 8.40
C ARG A 335 -24.69 -2.23 7.26
N PRO A 336 -26.02 -2.40 7.09
CA PRO A 336 -26.55 -3.29 6.07
C PRO A 336 -25.93 -3.08 4.68
N GLY A 337 -25.32 -4.14 4.13
CA GLY A 337 -24.67 -4.12 2.81
C GLY A 337 -23.25 -3.56 2.78
N GLU A 338 -22.69 -3.08 3.90
CA GLU A 338 -21.38 -2.45 3.95
C GLU A 338 -20.59 -2.76 5.22
N ILE A 339 -19.41 -3.33 5.02
CA ILE A 339 -18.40 -3.54 6.05
C ILE A 339 -17.28 -2.52 5.83
N TRP A 340 -17.06 -1.67 6.80
CA TRP A 340 -16.01 -0.66 6.77
C TRP A 340 -14.83 -1.14 7.60
N GLY A 341 -13.64 -1.17 7.00
CA GLY A 341 -12.39 -1.56 7.67
C GLY A 341 -11.36 -0.45 7.64
N SER A 342 -10.60 -0.29 8.72
CA SER A 342 -9.45 0.61 8.78
C SER A 342 -8.12 -0.15 8.89
N ASP A 343 -7.03 0.57 8.68
CA ASP A 343 -5.64 0.12 8.81
C ASP A 343 -4.97 0.85 9.97
N LEU A 344 -4.03 0.20 10.68
CA LEU A 344 -3.23 0.85 11.72
C LEU A 344 -2.24 1.90 11.22
N ALA A 345 -1.90 1.90 9.92
CA ALA A 345 -0.87 2.76 9.35
C ALA A 345 -1.41 3.76 8.31
N ARG A 346 -2.64 3.58 7.81
CA ARG A 346 -3.20 4.38 6.73
C ARG A 346 -4.56 4.97 7.13
N PRO A 347 -4.85 6.22 6.75
CA PRO A 347 -6.13 6.85 7.05
C PRO A 347 -7.25 6.44 6.06
N ASP A 348 -6.96 5.54 5.12
CA ASP A 348 -7.96 5.02 4.20
C ASP A 348 -8.90 4.05 4.97
N LEU A 349 -10.20 4.16 4.70
CA LEU A 349 -11.21 3.19 5.12
C LEU A 349 -11.68 2.42 3.89
N VAL A 350 -11.51 1.11 3.91
CA VAL A 350 -12.00 0.23 2.84
C VAL A 350 -13.46 -0.12 3.10
N ILE A 351 -14.25 -0.22 2.03
CA ILE A 351 -15.65 -0.63 2.08
C ILE A 351 -15.77 -1.95 1.35
N LEU A 352 -16.25 -2.97 2.05
CA LEU A 352 -16.60 -4.26 1.51
C LEU A 352 -18.12 -4.42 1.47
N ASP A 353 -18.64 -5.19 0.52
CA ASP A 353 -20.01 -5.69 0.59
C ASP A 353 -20.12 -6.91 1.55
N ASP A 354 -21.33 -7.43 1.69
CA ASP A 354 -21.60 -8.65 2.47
C ASP A 354 -21.00 -9.92 1.85
N ALA A 355 -20.44 -9.88 0.65
CA ALA A 355 -19.65 -10.98 0.09
C ALA A 355 -18.15 -10.80 0.33
N GLY A 356 -17.72 -9.71 0.96
CA GLY A 356 -16.32 -9.36 1.19
C GLY A 356 -15.63 -8.77 -0.04
N VAL A 357 -16.39 -8.40 -1.07
CA VAL A 357 -15.86 -7.73 -2.26
C VAL A 357 -15.57 -6.28 -1.92
N HIS A 358 -14.38 -5.79 -2.26
CA HIS A 358 -13.97 -4.41 -2.04
C HIS A 358 -14.70 -3.47 -3.01
N ILE A 359 -15.71 -2.73 -2.52
CA ILE A 359 -16.63 -1.94 -3.34
C ILE A 359 -16.38 -0.42 -3.25
N GLY A 360 -15.45 0.04 -2.42
CA GLY A 360 -15.13 1.46 -2.31
C GLY A 360 -14.05 1.75 -1.28
N VAL A 361 -13.62 3.01 -1.27
CA VAL A 361 -12.66 3.53 -0.30
C VAL A 361 -13.06 4.94 0.11
N VAL A 362 -12.79 5.29 1.35
CA VAL A 362 -13.01 6.64 1.89
C VAL A 362 -11.73 7.11 2.56
N VAL A 363 -11.26 8.30 2.21
CA VAL A 363 -10.08 8.89 2.85
C VAL A 363 -10.54 9.63 4.11
N SER A 364 -10.05 9.20 5.27
CA SER A 364 -10.26 9.90 6.54
C SER A 364 -9.15 10.93 6.81
N ALA A 365 -9.42 11.89 7.70
CA ALA A 365 -8.39 12.75 8.27
C ALA A 365 -7.57 12.07 9.39
N SER A 366 -7.97 10.87 9.82
CA SER A 366 -7.35 10.18 10.95
C SER A 366 -7.38 8.66 10.81
N ILE A 367 -6.49 7.98 11.53
CA ILE A 367 -6.44 6.53 11.65
C ILE A 367 -7.34 6.09 12.81
N TYR A 368 -8.34 5.27 12.51
CA TYR A 368 -9.30 4.78 13.51
C TYR A 368 -8.94 3.36 13.96
N LYS A 369 -8.75 3.16 15.27
CA LYS A 369 -8.49 1.83 15.87
C LYS A 369 -9.76 1.04 16.14
N HIS A 370 -10.82 1.73 16.56
CA HIS A 370 -12.13 1.13 16.80
C HIS A 370 -13.19 1.97 16.12
N MET A 371 -14.22 1.33 15.57
CA MET A 371 -15.27 2.01 14.84
C MET A 371 -16.62 1.32 15.06
N THR A 372 -17.70 2.09 14.99
CA THR A 372 -19.06 1.55 14.94
C THR A 372 -19.97 2.51 14.19
N PHE A 373 -21.04 2.01 13.57
CA PHE A 373 -22.07 2.86 12.99
C PHE A 373 -23.12 3.23 14.03
N MET A 374 -23.50 4.50 14.02
CA MET A 374 -24.59 5.06 14.83
C MET A 374 -25.58 5.73 13.87
N GLY A 375 -26.46 4.93 13.27
CA GLY A 375 -27.33 5.38 12.18
C GLY A 375 -26.52 5.71 10.92
N ASP A 376 -26.66 6.94 10.42
CA ASP A 376 -25.92 7.49 9.27
C ASP A 376 -24.53 8.05 9.64
N ARG A 377 -24.15 7.97 10.92
CA ARG A 377 -22.86 8.43 11.42
C ARG A 377 -21.90 7.28 11.64
N LEU A 378 -20.62 7.52 11.39
CA LEU A 378 -19.53 6.67 11.82
C LEU A 378 -18.94 7.24 13.11
N VAL A 379 -18.85 6.43 14.15
CA VAL A 379 -18.12 6.75 15.38
C VAL A 379 -16.78 6.07 15.30
N GLY A 380 -15.69 6.83 15.35
CA GLY A 380 -14.32 6.33 15.25
C GLY A 380 -13.45 6.78 16.41
N ILE A 381 -12.56 5.89 16.88
CA ILE A 381 -11.62 6.16 17.96
C ILE A 381 -10.21 6.28 17.38
N THR A 382 -9.55 7.41 17.63
CA THR A 382 -8.18 7.67 17.15
C THR A 382 -7.21 7.72 18.32
N GLY A 383 -5.96 7.28 18.10
CA GLY A 383 -5.01 7.12 19.19
C GLY A 383 -5.57 6.12 20.20
N ASP A 384 -5.62 6.50 21.47
CA ASP A 384 -6.22 5.65 22.51
C ASP A 384 -7.49 6.26 23.12
N SER A 385 -7.82 7.54 22.93
CA SER A 385 -8.93 8.15 23.69
C SER A 385 -9.78 9.17 22.94
N LEU A 386 -9.40 9.63 21.74
CA LEU A 386 -10.17 10.66 21.05
C LEU A 386 -11.29 10.02 20.21
N VAL A 387 -12.53 10.37 20.53
CA VAL A 387 -13.74 9.92 19.83
C VAL A 387 -14.13 10.95 18.77
N HIS A 388 -14.40 10.50 17.56
CA HIS A 388 -14.92 11.30 16.45
C HIS A 388 -16.31 10.78 16.09
N VAL A 389 -17.26 11.70 15.92
CA VAL A 389 -18.57 11.41 15.32
C VAL A 389 -18.58 12.07 13.95
N LEU A 390 -18.64 11.24 12.92
CA LEU A 390 -18.51 11.64 11.53
C LEU A 390 -19.83 11.39 10.82
N LYS A 391 -20.29 12.39 10.06
CA LYS A 391 -21.38 12.19 9.12
C LYS A 391 -20.85 11.53 7.85
N VAL A 392 -21.53 10.49 7.40
CA VAL A 392 -21.20 9.78 6.15
C VAL A 392 -22.07 10.32 5.02
N GLU A 393 -21.46 11.00 4.05
CA GLU A 393 -22.19 11.65 2.97
C GLU A 393 -21.78 11.05 1.62
N PRO A 394 -22.74 10.61 0.77
CA PRO A 394 -22.42 10.14 -0.58
C PRO A 394 -21.69 11.21 -1.41
N GLN A 395 -20.78 10.79 -2.30
CA GLN A 395 -20.11 11.66 -3.27
C GLN A 395 -20.60 11.47 -4.69
#